data_AF-U6D2D8-F1
#
_entry.id   AF-U6D2D8-F1
#
_cell.length_a   1.000
_cell.length_b   1.000
_cell.length_c   1.000
_cell.angle_alpha   90.00
_cell.angle_beta   90.00
_cell.angle_gamma   90.00
#
_symmetry.space_group_name_H-M   'P 1'
#
loop_
_entity.id
_entity.type
_entity.pdbx_description
1 polymer ?
#
loop_
_entity_poly.entity_id
_entity_poly.type
_entity_poly.pdbx_seq_one_letter_code
_entity_poly.pdbx_strand_id
1 'polypeptide(L)'
;NHARELVQGLSLSEWDGIVTVSGDGLLFEVLNGLLDRPDWEEAVKTPVGILPCGSGNALAGAVNQHGGFEPALGVDLLLNCSLLLCRGGSRPLDLLSVTLASGSRCFSFLAVAWGFVSDVDIQSERFRALGSARFTLGTVLGLATLHTYRGRLSYLPAAVEPA
;
A
#
# COMPACT_ATOMS: atom_id res chain seq x y z
N ASN A 1 0.46 -10.13 -10.04
CA ASN A 1 0.49 -11.38 -9.25
C ASN A 1 1.82 -12.13 -9.29
N HIS A 2 2.78 -11.75 -10.13
CA HIS A 2 4.08 -12.45 -10.14
C HIS A 2 4.81 -12.38 -8.79
N ALA A 3 4.78 -11.22 -8.12
CA ALA A 3 5.44 -11.09 -6.81
C ALA A 3 4.71 -11.90 -5.72
N ARG A 4 3.37 -11.96 -5.80
CA ARG A 4 2.53 -12.78 -4.91
C ARG A 4 2.91 -14.26 -5.01
N GLU A 5 2.97 -14.79 -6.23
CA GLU A 5 3.34 -16.20 -6.50
C GLU A 5 4.78 -16.49 -6.07
N LEU A 6 5.71 -15.58 -6.34
CA LEU A 6 7.12 -15.73 -5.96
C LEU A 6 7.29 -15.79 -4.44
N VAL A 7 6.60 -14.93 -3.68
CA VAL A 7 6.67 -14.90 -2.22
C VAL A 7 6.00 -16.11 -1.56
N GLN A 8 4.97 -16.66 -2.18
CA GLN A 8 4.39 -17.93 -1.73
C GLN A 8 5.38 -19.10 -1.82
N GLY A 9 6.24 -19.12 -2.84
CA GLY A 9 7.25 -20.16 -3.04
C GLY A 9 8.61 -19.91 -2.39
N LEU A 10 8.86 -18.71 -1.85
CA LEU A 10 10.14 -18.34 -1.26
C LEU A 10 10.43 -19.10 0.03
N SER A 11 11.69 -19.52 0.21
CA SER A 11 12.17 -19.99 1.51
C SER A 11 12.55 -18.78 2.37
N LEU A 12 11.60 -18.30 3.19
CA LEU A 12 11.77 -17.06 3.96
C LEU A 12 12.89 -17.12 5.00
N SER A 13 13.32 -18.32 5.42
CA SER A 13 14.44 -18.50 6.36
C SER A 13 15.80 -18.13 5.76
N GLU A 14 15.91 -17.99 4.44
CA GLU A 14 17.14 -17.58 3.76
C GLU A 14 17.34 -16.05 3.76
N TRP A 15 16.34 -15.29 4.24
CA TRP A 15 16.31 -13.83 4.14
C TRP A 15 15.93 -13.18 5.47
N ASP A 16 16.61 -12.09 5.81
CA ASP A 16 16.27 -11.29 7.00
C ASP A 16 15.05 -10.39 6.80
N GLY A 17 14.62 -10.19 5.54
CA GLY A 17 13.48 -9.35 5.17
C GLY A 17 13.30 -9.22 3.67
N ILE A 18 12.20 -8.60 3.25
CA ILE A 18 11.83 -8.38 1.85
C ILE A 18 11.78 -6.87 1.58
N VAL A 19 12.52 -6.37 0.61
CA VAL A 19 12.48 -4.96 0.20
C VAL A 19 11.84 -4.85 -1.18
N THR A 20 10.76 -4.08 -1.26
CA THR A 20 10.07 -3.79 -2.53
C THR A 20 10.59 -2.50 -3.14
N VAL A 21 10.90 -2.52 -4.44
CA VAL A 21 11.37 -1.34 -5.20
C VAL A 21 10.36 -1.02 -6.30
N SER A 22 9.30 -0.29 -5.95
CA SER A 22 8.16 0.01 -6.82
C SER A 22 7.24 1.04 -6.13
N GLY A 23 5.95 1.01 -6.43
CA GLY A 23 4.92 1.68 -5.62
C GLY A 23 4.17 0.72 -4.71
N ASP A 24 3.11 1.22 -4.07
CA ASP A 24 2.29 0.51 -3.08
C ASP A 24 1.74 -0.83 -3.59
N GLY A 25 1.43 -0.93 -4.89
CA GLY A 25 0.86 -2.15 -5.51
C GLY A 25 1.77 -3.37 -5.47
N LEU A 26 3.10 -3.20 -5.52
CA LEU A 26 4.02 -4.34 -5.42
C LEU A 26 4.04 -4.90 -3.99
N LEU A 27 4.06 -4.01 -2.99
CA LEU A 27 3.99 -4.43 -1.60
C LEU A 27 2.66 -5.09 -1.27
N PHE A 28 1.56 -4.66 -1.90
CA PHE A 28 0.27 -5.32 -1.81
C PHE A 28 0.34 -6.79 -2.27
N GLU A 29 1.01 -7.04 -3.41
CA GLU A 29 1.22 -8.41 -3.89
C GLU A 29 2.08 -9.25 -2.93
N VAL A 30 3.18 -8.68 -2.43
CA VAL A 30 4.07 -9.35 -1.47
C VAL A 30 3.33 -9.72 -0.18
N LEU A 31 2.61 -8.78 0.42
CA LEU A 31 1.89 -9.02 1.69
C LEU A 31 0.78 -10.06 1.53
N ASN A 32 -0.02 -9.98 0.46
CA ASN A 32 -1.03 -11.01 0.20
C ASN A 32 -0.37 -12.36 -0.12
N GLY A 33 0.81 -12.37 -0.75
CA GLY A 33 1.60 -13.57 -0.97
C GLY A 33 2.02 -14.24 0.33
N LEU A 34 2.54 -13.48 1.30
CA LEU A 34 2.87 -13.99 2.64
C LEU A 34 1.63 -14.55 3.35
N LEU A 35 0.51 -13.84 3.28
CA LEU A 35 -0.74 -14.20 3.97
C LEU A 35 -1.49 -15.38 3.34
N ASP A 36 -1.22 -15.73 2.09
CA ASP A 36 -1.78 -16.91 1.44
C ASP A 36 -1.02 -18.20 1.75
N ARG A 37 0.17 -18.11 2.36
CA ARG A 37 0.98 -19.29 2.63
C ARG A 37 0.35 -20.18 3.71
N PRO A 38 0.61 -21.49 3.70
CA PRO A 38 0.18 -22.38 4.78
C PRO A 38 0.76 -21.99 6.15
N ASP A 39 1.98 -21.44 6.17
CA ASP A 39 2.72 -20.96 7.34
C ASP A 39 2.59 -19.44 7.55
N TRP A 40 1.47 -18.83 7.12
CA TRP A 40 1.27 -17.38 7.10
C TRP A 40 1.53 -16.68 8.45
N GLU A 41 1.24 -17.34 9.58
CA GLU A 41 1.43 -16.77 10.92
C GLU A 41 2.91 -16.45 11.21
N GLU A 42 3.83 -17.27 10.72
CA GLU A 42 5.26 -17.00 10.80
C GLU A 42 5.73 -16.15 9.62
N ALA A 43 5.23 -16.41 8.41
CA ALA A 43 5.62 -15.69 7.20
C ALA A 43 5.32 -14.18 7.29
N VAL A 44 4.19 -13.78 7.88
CA VAL A 44 3.81 -12.37 8.03
C VAL A 44 4.74 -11.59 8.98
N LYS A 45 5.53 -12.28 9.81
CA LYS A 45 6.52 -11.66 10.70
C LYS A 45 7.81 -11.27 9.97
N THR A 46 8.02 -11.75 8.74
CA THR A 46 9.16 -11.33 7.91
C THR A 46 9.10 -9.81 7.70
N PRO A 47 10.15 -9.06 8.08
CA PRO A 47 10.18 -7.61 7.87
C PRO A 47 10.02 -7.25 6.39
N VAL A 48 9.16 -6.28 6.11
CA VAL A 48 8.96 -5.74 4.76
C VAL A 48 9.38 -4.27 4.69
N GLY A 49 10.13 -3.92 3.65
CA GLY A 49 10.56 -2.56 3.35
C GLY A 49 10.03 -2.09 1.99
N ILE A 50 9.94 -0.76 1.82
CA ILE A 50 9.53 -0.12 0.57
C ILE A 50 10.53 0.96 0.18
N LEU A 51 11.03 0.88 -1.05
CA LEU A 51 11.78 1.92 -1.73
C LEU A 51 10.90 2.48 -2.86
N PRO A 52 10.51 3.76 -2.78
CA PRO A 52 9.48 4.34 -3.64
C PRO A 52 10.03 4.65 -5.04
N CYS A 53 9.73 3.78 -5.99
CA CYS A 53 10.04 3.92 -7.41
C CYS A 53 8.78 3.92 -8.31
N GLY A 54 7.59 3.89 -7.70
CA GLY A 54 6.30 3.92 -8.40
C GLY A 54 5.69 5.31 -8.52
N SER A 55 4.50 5.39 -9.11
CA SER A 55 3.70 6.62 -9.16
C SER A 55 2.85 6.85 -7.90
N GLY A 56 2.48 5.77 -7.19
CA GLY A 56 1.81 5.80 -5.89
C GLY A 56 2.73 5.21 -4.83
N ASN A 57 3.12 6.05 -3.86
CA ASN A 57 4.11 5.74 -2.82
C ASN A 57 3.60 6.20 -1.44
N ALA A 58 2.32 6.02 -1.18
CA ALA A 58 1.67 6.56 0.01
C ALA A 58 2.24 5.95 1.30
N LEU A 59 2.53 4.64 1.32
CA LEU A 59 3.16 4.03 2.49
C LEU A 59 4.58 4.54 2.69
N ALA A 60 5.37 4.71 1.62
CA ALA A 60 6.70 5.27 1.74
C ALA A 60 6.66 6.72 2.29
N GLY A 61 5.67 7.52 1.88
CA GLY A 61 5.40 8.84 2.45
C GLY A 61 5.09 8.79 3.96
N ALA A 62 4.23 7.85 4.38
CA ALA A 62 3.91 7.64 5.80
C ALA A 62 5.15 7.20 6.61
N VAL A 63 5.94 6.26 6.08
CA VAL A 63 7.20 5.80 6.69
C VAL A 63 8.21 6.93 6.82
N ASN A 64 8.33 7.78 5.79
CA ASN A 64 9.19 8.97 5.82
C ASN A 64 8.81 9.93 6.96
N GLN A 65 7.52 10.26 7.07
CA GLN A 65 7.01 11.13 8.14
C GLN A 65 7.23 10.52 9.52
N HIS A 66 6.92 9.23 9.68
CA HIS A 66 7.15 8.52 10.95
C HIS A 66 8.64 8.36 11.30
N GLY A 67 9.49 8.38 10.28
CA GLY A 67 10.95 8.39 10.40
C GLY A 67 11.52 9.74 10.86
N GLY A 68 10.68 10.77 10.98
CA GLY A 68 11.08 12.12 11.41
C GLY A 68 11.65 12.99 10.27
N PHE A 69 11.40 12.61 9.02
CA PHE A 69 11.77 13.42 7.86
C PHE A 69 10.61 14.33 7.45
N GLU A 70 10.95 15.49 6.90
CA GLU A 70 9.98 16.39 6.26
C GLU A 70 9.27 15.69 5.08
N PRO A 71 8.03 16.09 4.74
CA PRO A 71 7.32 15.57 3.58
C PRO A 71 8.17 15.70 2.31
N ALA A 72 8.42 14.58 1.64
CA ALA A 72 9.27 14.51 0.46
C ALA A 72 8.58 13.73 -0.67
N LEU A 73 9.01 13.97 -1.91
CA LEU A 73 8.55 13.26 -3.11
C LEU A 73 9.74 12.91 -4.01
N GLY A 74 9.53 11.98 -4.94
CA GLY A 74 10.54 11.62 -5.94
C GLY A 74 11.85 11.15 -5.32
N VAL A 75 12.97 11.72 -5.76
CA VAL A 75 14.32 11.31 -5.35
C VAL A 75 14.55 11.55 -3.85
N ASP A 76 14.05 12.65 -3.30
CA ASP A 76 14.23 12.96 -1.87
C ASP A 76 13.51 11.93 -0.98
N LEU A 77 12.30 11.53 -1.37
CA LEU A 77 11.57 10.47 -0.68
C LEU A 77 12.31 9.14 -0.76
N LEU A 78 12.84 8.80 -1.95
CA LEU A 78 13.65 7.60 -2.14
C LEU A 78 14.90 7.61 -1.26
N LEU A 79 15.59 8.74 -1.17
CA LEU A 79 16.78 8.89 -0.31
C LEU A 79 16.43 8.72 1.17
N ASN A 80 15.38 9.38 1.65
CA ASN A 80 14.95 9.26 3.04
C ASN A 80 14.56 7.82 3.40
N CYS A 81 13.77 7.15 2.55
CA CYS A 81 13.41 5.75 2.74
C CYS A 81 14.63 4.81 2.69
N SER A 82 15.60 5.09 1.81
CA SER A 82 16.85 4.33 1.74
C SER A 82 17.67 4.48 3.02
N LEU A 83 17.78 5.70 3.56
CA LEU A 83 18.47 5.96 4.83
C LEU A 83 17.77 5.27 6.01
N LEU A 84 16.43 5.29 6.06
CA LEU A 84 15.65 4.58 7.08
C LEU A 84 15.88 3.07 6.99
N LEU A 85 15.90 2.50 5.78
CA LEU A 85 16.19 1.09 5.57
C LEU A 85 17.61 0.73 6.05
N CYS A 86 18.63 1.53 5.70
CA CYS A 86 20.00 1.30 6.14
C CYS A 86 20.20 1.50 7.65
N ARG A 87 19.46 2.43 8.27
CA ARG A 87 19.45 2.62 9.73
C ARG A 87 18.92 1.37 10.45
N GLY A 88 18.06 0.60 9.77
CA GLY A 88 17.46 -0.61 10.28
C GLY A 88 16.35 -0.35 11.31
N GLY A 89 15.76 -1.45 11.76
CA GLY A 89 14.59 -1.45 12.64
C GLY A 89 13.29 -1.67 11.89
N SER A 90 12.34 -2.30 12.57
CA SER A 90 11.00 -2.55 12.07
C SER A 90 9.98 -2.03 13.07
N ARG A 91 8.79 -1.67 12.58
CA ARG A 91 7.63 -1.37 13.42
C ARG A 91 6.45 -2.19 12.95
N PRO A 92 5.56 -2.61 13.86
CA PRO A 92 4.31 -3.23 13.49
C PRO A 92 3.50 -2.31 12.56
N LEU A 93 2.86 -2.90 11.56
CA LEU A 93 1.93 -2.23 10.65
C LEU A 93 0.60 -2.96 10.72
N ASP A 94 -0.47 -2.20 10.93
CA ASP A 94 -1.82 -2.78 10.96
C ASP A 94 -2.25 -3.23 9.56
N LEU A 95 -3.02 -4.32 9.51
CA LEU A 95 -3.58 -4.86 8.28
C LEU A 95 -5.10 -4.92 8.36
N LEU A 96 -5.75 -4.54 7.26
CA LEU A 96 -7.18 -4.65 7.05
C LEU A 96 -7.50 -5.93 6.27
N SER A 97 -8.26 -6.83 6.89
CA SER A 97 -8.85 -7.99 6.20
C SER A 97 -10.12 -7.56 5.47
N VAL A 98 -10.14 -7.73 4.15
CA VAL A 98 -11.27 -7.39 3.29
C VAL A 98 -11.93 -8.67 2.77
N THR A 99 -13.22 -8.82 3.05
CA THR A 99 -14.03 -9.93 2.52
C THR A 99 -15.04 -9.39 1.51
N LEU A 100 -15.00 -9.93 0.29
CA LEU A 100 -15.90 -9.56 -0.79
C LEU A 100 -17.17 -10.41 -0.73
N ALA A 101 -18.25 -9.92 -1.35
CA ALA A 101 -19.52 -10.66 -1.46
C ALA A 101 -19.38 -12.01 -2.20
N SER A 102 -18.36 -12.17 -3.04
CA SER A 102 -18.01 -13.44 -3.69
C SER A 102 -17.50 -14.51 -2.73
N GLY A 103 -17.22 -14.16 -1.47
CA GLY A 103 -16.53 -15.01 -0.50
C GLY A 103 -15.00 -14.92 -0.59
N SER A 104 -14.46 -14.21 -1.58
CA SER A 104 -13.02 -13.98 -1.70
C SER A 104 -12.53 -13.06 -0.57
N ARG A 105 -11.32 -13.34 -0.06
CA ARG A 105 -10.66 -12.54 0.97
C ARG A 105 -9.33 -12.00 0.46
N CYS A 106 -9.01 -10.76 0.80
CA CYS A 106 -7.69 -10.17 0.59
C CYS A 106 -7.32 -9.25 1.76
N PHE A 107 -6.09 -8.79 1.79
CA PHE A 107 -5.58 -7.91 2.84
C PHE A 107 -5.09 -6.59 2.24
N SER A 108 -5.44 -5.49 2.90
CA SER A 108 -4.96 -4.14 2.58
C SER A 108 -4.15 -3.60 3.75
N PHE A 109 -3.06 -2.89 3.44
CA PHE A 109 -2.21 -2.23 4.45
C PHE A 109 -2.37 -0.71 4.46
N LEU A 110 -3.14 -0.16 3.52
CA LEU A 110 -3.21 1.29 3.29
C LEU A 110 -4.64 1.80 3.28
N ALA A 111 -5.42 1.39 2.28
CA ALA A 111 -6.77 1.89 2.10
C ALA A 111 -7.67 0.91 1.35
N VAL A 112 -8.96 1.07 1.55
CA VAL A 112 -10.02 0.56 0.68
C VAL A 112 -10.87 1.77 0.32
N ALA A 113 -10.91 2.11 -0.96
CA ALA A 113 -11.65 3.26 -1.47
C ALA A 113 -12.90 2.80 -2.22
N TRP A 114 -13.95 3.64 -2.18
CA TRP A 114 -15.15 3.50 -3.00
C TRP A 114 -15.62 4.87 -3.48
N GLY A 115 -16.16 4.92 -4.70
CA GLY A 115 -16.69 6.13 -5.31
C GLY A 115 -15.61 6.98 -5.97
N PHE A 116 -15.64 8.29 -5.74
CA PHE A 116 -14.83 9.27 -6.47
C PHE A 116 -13.34 8.95 -6.47
N VAL A 117 -12.77 8.60 -5.31
CA VAL A 117 -11.33 8.27 -5.20
C VAL A 117 -10.97 7.05 -6.05
N SER A 118 -11.81 6.01 -6.03
CA SER A 118 -11.61 4.81 -6.85
C SER A 118 -11.70 5.13 -8.34
N ASP A 119 -12.62 6.00 -8.75
CA ASP A 119 -12.74 6.41 -10.15
C ASP A 119 -11.52 7.20 -10.60
N VAL A 120 -10.99 8.11 -9.76
CA VAL A 120 -9.73 8.81 -10.03
C VAL A 120 -8.57 7.83 -10.16
N ASP A 121 -8.45 6.85 -9.27
CA ASP A 121 -7.42 5.82 -9.34
C ASP A 121 -7.47 5.04 -10.65
N ILE A 122 -8.66 4.56 -11.03
CA ILE A 122 -8.87 3.78 -12.27
C ILE A 122 -8.61 4.64 -13.52
N GLN A 123 -9.20 5.84 -13.58
CA GLN A 123 -9.12 6.68 -14.78
C GLN A 123 -7.71 7.23 -14.99
N SER A 124 -7.00 7.55 -13.91
CA SER A 124 -5.65 8.13 -13.97
C SER A 124 -4.58 7.14 -14.46
N GLU A 125 -4.85 5.83 -14.49
CA GLU A 125 -3.94 4.84 -15.06
C GLU A 125 -3.65 5.09 -16.55
N ARG A 126 -4.58 5.70 -17.29
CA ARG A 126 -4.35 6.12 -18.68
C ARG A 126 -3.26 7.19 -18.80
N PHE A 127 -2.96 7.88 -17.70
CA PHE A 127 -1.96 8.94 -17.60
C PHE A 127 -0.74 8.49 -16.79
N ARG A 128 -0.47 7.19 -16.68
CA ARG A 128 0.64 6.63 -15.88
C ARG A 128 2.01 7.21 -16.23
N ALA A 129 2.21 7.63 -17.48
CA ALA A 129 3.43 8.32 -17.93
C ALA A 129 3.69 9.66 -17.21
N LEU A 130 2.67 10.28 -16.61
CA LEU A 130 2.80 11.51 -15.83
C LEU A 130 3.27 11.27 -14.38
N GLY A 131 3.58 10.03 -14.00
CA GLY A 131 3.98 9.71 -12.64
C GLY A 131 2.88 10.05 -11.63
N SER A 132 3.24 10.69 -10.51
CA SER A 132 2.29 11.07 -9.45
C SER A 132 1.31 12.16 -9.88
N ALA A 133 1.66 12.99 -10.87
CA ALA A 133 0.78 14.07 -11.36
C ALA A 133 -0.52 13.53 -11.99
N ARG A 134 -0.56 12.25 -12.37
CA ARG A 134 -1.76 11.57 -12.86
C ARG A 134 -2.95 11.68 -11.90
N PHE A 135 -2.71 11.67 -10.59
CA PHE A 135 -3.76 11.73 -9.59
C PHE A 135 -4.40 13.11 -9.53
N THR A 136 -3.58 14.16 -9.63
CA THR A 136 -4.06 15.55 -9.71
C THR A 136 -4.89 15.75 -10.97
N LEU A 137 -4.40 15.31 -12.13
CA LEU A 137 -5.13 15.40 -13.39
C LEU A 137 -6.45 14.62 -13.33
N GLY A 138 -6.40 13.36 -12.86
CA GLY A 138 -7.59 12.52 -12.71
C GLY A 138 -8.62 13.16 -11.78
N THR A 139 -8.18 13.77 -10.68
CA THR A 139 -9.06 14.49 -9.74
C THR A 139 -9.73 15.68 -10.43
N VAL A 140 -8.99 16.53 -11.14
CA VAL A 140 -9.55 17.70 -11.84
C VAL A 140 -10.58 17.28 -12.89
N LEU A 141 -10.27 16.23 -13.67
CA LEU A 141 -11.20 15.70 -14.67
C LEU A 141 -12.44 15.09 -14.02
N GLY A 142 -12.27 14.30 -12.96
CA GLY A 142 -13.38 13.70 -12.23
C GLY A 142 -14.30 14.74 -11.59
N LEU A 143 -13.74 15.84 -11.05
CA LEU A 143 -14.51 16.94 -10.48
C LEU A 143 -15.39 17.64 -11.53
N ALA A 144 -14.94 17.72 -12.78
CA ALA A 144 -15.72 18.31 -13.86
C ALA A 144 -16.96 17.46 -14.22
N THR A 145 -16.95 16.16 -13.91
CA THR A 145 -18.04 15.21 -14.19
C THR A 145 -18.62 14.59 -12.91
N LEU A 146 -18.60 15.34 -11.81
CA LEU A 146 -18.92 14.82 -10.48
C LEU A 146 -20.32 14.19 -10.43
N HIS A 147 -20.40 12.98 -9.87
CA HIS A 147 -21.67 12.29 -9.64
C HIS A 147 -21.69 11.58 -8.28
N THR A 148 -22.89 11.24 -7.83
CA THR A 148 -23.12 10.53 -6.57
C THR A 148 -23.13 9.02 -6.78
N TYR A 149 -22.65 8.27 -5.79
CA TYR A 149 -22.67 6.81 -5.78
C TYR A 149 -23.69 6.34 -4.75
N ARG A 150 -24.52 5.34 -5.11
CA ARG A 150 -25.49 4.76 -4.19
C ARG A 150 -24.86 3.59 -3.44
N GLY A 151 -24.86 3.64 -2.12
CA GLY A 151 -24.30 2.60 -1.27
C GLY A 151 -24.82 2.71 0.16
N ARG A 152 -24.61 1.65 0.95
CA ARG A 152 -24.90 1.62 2.38
C ARG A 152 -23.60 1.37 3.13
N LEU A 153 -23.25 2.28 4.03
CA LEU A 153 -22.11 2.13 4.94
C LEU A 153 -22.61 1.76 6.33
N SER A 154 -21.91 0.84 6.97
CA SER A 154 -22.11 0.51 8.39
C SER A 154 -20.72 0.23 8.97
N TYR A 155 -20.48 0.70 10.18
CA TYR A 155 -19.19 0.56 10.85
C TYR A 155 -19.41 0.30 12.34
N LEU A 156 -18.43 -0.37 12.96
CA LEU A 156 -18.36 -0.54 14.40
C LEU A 156 -17.39 0.50 14.95
N PRO A 157 -17.84 1.48 15.75
CA PRO A 157 -16.95 2.45 16.38
C PRO A 157 -15.92 1.77 17.28
N ALA A 158 -14.72 2.34 17.38
CA ALA A 158 -13.73 1.91 18.37
C ALA A 158 -14.29 2.11 19.79
N ALA A 159 -14.02 1.15 20.69
CA ALA A 159 -14.57 1.16 22.05
C ALA A 159 -13.95 2.26 22.96
N VAL A 160 -12.79 2.81 22.58
CA VAL A 160 -12.06 3.87 23.31
C VAL A 160 -11.32 4.74 22.29
N GLU A 161 -11.35 6.06 22.44
CA GLU A 161 -10.50 6.98 21.65
C GLU A 161 -9.02 6.71 21.97
N PRO A 162 -8.13 6.58 20.98
CA PRO A 162 -6.70 6.56 21.26
C PRO A 162 -6.30 7.90 21.89
N ALA A 163 -5.63 7.84 23.04
CA ALA A 163 -5.05 9.00 23.72
C ALA A 163 -3.92 9.65 22.91
#